data_AF-A0A0H5HHJ2-F1
#
_entry.id   AF-A0A0H5HHJ2-F1
#
_cell.length_a   1.000
_cell.length_b   1.000
_cell.length_c   1.000
_cell.angle_alpha   90.00
_cell.angle_beta   90.00
_cell.angle_gamma   90.00
#
_symmetry.space_group_name_H-M   'P 1'
#
loop_
_entity.id
_entity.type
_entity.pdbx_description
1 polymer ?
#
loop_
_entity_poly.entity_id
_entity_poly.type
_entity_poly.pdbx_seq_one_letter_code
_entity_poly.pdbx_strand_id
1 'polypeptide(L)'
;MLLRRYSGDKAGIDASHWKNDTSFEIKNKDFNIYVQDHYDGYTALSLHFKRKFIECSLKDAQKKRTQDMYINFISISGLLTPFSGALGHHLIDGMNIWFCKQYREKQIMGIIVADFVDAQDGEIIKTVVNSNIF
;
A
#
# COMPACT_ATOMS: atom_id res chain seq x y z
N MET A 1 4.81 0.40 -18.12
CA MET A 1 5.54 1.50 -17.45
C MET A 1 6.53 0.89 -16.48
N LEU A 2 7.79 1.34 -16.45
CA LEU A 2 8.83 0.82 -15.55
C LEU A 2 8.97 1.75 -14.33
N LEU A 3 8.86 1.19 -13.12
CA LEU A 3 9.19 1.86 -11.86
C LEU A 3 10.58 1.40 -11.41
N ARG A 4 11.58 2.27 -11.51
CA ARG A 4 12.98 1.91 -11.31
C ARG A 4 13.38 2.07 -9.86
N ARG A 5 13.56 0.94 -9.16
CA ARG A 5 14.08 0.86 -7.77
C ARG A 5 15.57 0.47 -7.69
N TYR A 6 16.28 0.50 -8.81
CA TYR A 6 17.71 0.14 -8.91
C TYR A 6 18.54 1.31 -9.46
N SER A 7 19.85 1.28 -9.25
CA SER A 7 20.80 2.27 -9.76
C SER A 7 21.30 1.93 -11.17
N GLY A 8 21.80 2.93 -11.91
CA GLY A 8 22.35 2.75 -13.25
C GLY A 8 21.44 3.31 -14.34
N ASP A 9 20.84 2.44 -15.15
CA ASP A 9 19.97 2.79 -16.29
C ASP A 9 18.92 3.85 -15.93
N LYS A 10 18.56 4.73 -16.87
CA LYS A 10 17.66 5.87 -16.67
C LYS A 10 16.28 5.67 -17.31
N ALA A 11 16.00 4.48 -17.84
CA ALA A 11 14.67 4.16 -18.37
C ALA A 11 13.61 4.12 -17.25
N GLY A 12 12.43 4.71 -17.50
CA GLY A 12 11.28 4.66 -16.60
C GLY A 12 11.21 5.77 -15.56
N ILE A 13 10.35 5.57 -14.56
CA ILE A 13 10.15 6.49 -13.43
C ILE A 13 11.24 6.22 -12.38
N ASP A 14 11.95 7.26 -11.95
CA ASP A 14 12.97 7.14 -10.91
C ASP A 14 12.33 6.99 -9.52
N ALA A 15 12.55 5.83 -8.91
CA ALA A 15 12.22 5.54 -7.53
C ALA A 15 13.42 4.94 -6.76
N SER A 16 14.64 5.28 -7.18
CA SER A 16 15.88 4.71 -6.64
C SER A 16 16.20 5.16 -5.21
N HIS A 17 15.67 6.30 -4.76
CA HIS A 17 15.81 6.82 -3.39
C HIS A 17 14.84 6.18 -2.39
N TRP A 18 14.72 4.84 -2.43
CA TRP A 18 13.79 4.09 -1.58
C TRP A 18 14.31 4.02 -0.14
N LYS A 19 13.49 4.44 0.83
CA LYS A 19 13.86 4.36 2.25
C LYS A 19 13.37 3.07 2.88
N ASN A 20 14.14 2.57 3.84
CA ASN A 20 13.84 1.33 4.54
C ASN A 20 12.71 1.53 5.57
N ASP A 21 11.74 0.60 5.60
CA ASP A 21 10.69 0.44 6.62
C ASP A 21 10.02 1.76 7.06
N THR A 22 9.62 2.59 6.09
CA THR A 22 9.12 3.94 6.40
C THR A 22 8.16 4.50 5.37
N SER A 23 7.59 5.67 5.67
CA SER A 23 6.83 6.47 4.72
C SER A 23 7.69 7.64 4.24
N PHE A 24 7.71 7.90 2.93
CA PHE A 24 8.61 8.89 2.35
C PHE A 24 8.14 9.43 1.00
N GLU A 25 8.75 10.55 0.60
CA GLU A 25 8.53 11.22 -0.68
C GLU A 25 9.78 11.09 -1.55
N ILE A 26 9.59 10.76 -2.83
CA ILE A 26 10.60 10.87 -3.88
C ILE A 26 10.15 11.96 -4.86
N LYS A 27 10.95 13.02 -4.95
CA LYS A 27 10.68 14.15 -5.84
C LYS A 27 11.11 13.81 -7.26
N ASN A 28 10.18 13.88 -8.21
CA ASN A 28 10.47 13.87 -9.63
C ASN A 28 10.18 15.27 -10.22
N LYS A 29 10.57 15.49 -11.48
CA LYS A 29 10.46 16.81 -12.12
C LYS A 29 9.02 17.33 -12.18
N ASP A 30 8.08 16.47 -12.59
CA ASP A 30 6.71 16.87 -12.92
C ASP A 30 5.67 16.38 -11.89
N PHE A 31 6.04 15.39 -11.07
CA PHE A 31 5.19 14.80 -10.03
C PHE A 31 6.04 14.30 -8.86
N ASN A 32 5.39 14.03 -7.72
CA ASN A 32 6.04 13.36 -6.59
C ASN A 32 5.53 11.92 -6.44
N ILE A 33 6.37 11.07 -5.86
CA ILE A 33 5.99 9.73 -5.44
C ILE A 33 5.92 9.71 -3.93
N TYR A 34 4.75 9.39 -3.38
CA TYR A 34 4.53 9.18 -1.96
C TYR A 34 4.41 7.69 -1.69
N VAL A 35 5.29 7.17 -0.83
CA VAL A 35 5.37 5.74 -0.52
C VAL A 35 5.09 5.52 0.95
N GLN A 36 4.21 4.56 1.26
CA GLN A 36 4.07 3.97 2.59
C GLN A 36 4.59 2.53 2.52
N ASP A 37 5.73 2.26 3.17
CA ASP A 37 6.40 0.95 3.13
C ASP A 37 6.95 0.56 4.51
N HIS A 38 6.14 0.73 5.56
CA HIS A 38 6.44 0.14 6.87
C HIS A 38 6.10 -1.35 6.84
N TYR A 39 7.03 -2.20 6.43
CA TYR A 39 6.78 -3.61 6.15
C TYR A 39 7.18 -4.54 7.30
N ASP A 40 8.09 -4.17 8.20
CA ASP A 40 8.71 -5.15 9.11
C ASP A 40 8.20 -5.10 10.57
N GLY A 41 8.49 -6.17 11.32
CA GLY A 41 8.30 -6.23 12.77
C GLY A 41 6.86 -6.43 13.25
N TYR A 42 5.94 -6.83 12.36
CA TYR A 42 4.54 -6.98 12.75
C TYR A 42 4.24 -8.29 13.48
N THR A 43 3.38 -8.16 14.48
CA THR A 43 2.67 -9.22 15.19
C THR A 43 1.18 -9.01 14.98
N ALA A 44 0.36 -10.01 15.31
CA ALA A 44 -1.09 -9.85 15.25
C ALA A 44 -1.60 -8.65 16.07
N LEU A 45 -0.95 -8.36 17.22
CA LEU A 45 -1.31 -7.24 18.10
C LEU A 45 -0.89 -5.87 17.53
N SER A 46 0.18 -5.81 16.73
CA SER A 46 0.70 -4.55 16.18
C SER A 46 0.16 -4.19 14.79
N LEU A 47 -0.68 -5.02 14.17
CA LEU A 47 -1.29 -4.75 12.86
C LEU A 47 -2.01 -3.39 12.81
N HIS A 48 -2.59 -2.95 13.92
CA HIS A 48 -3.27 -1.67 13.99
C HIS A 48 -2.33 -0.47 13.72
N PHE A 49 -1.01 -0.58 13.95
CA PHE A 49 -0.05 0.45 13.57
C PHE A 49 0.12 0.53 12.05
N LYS A 50 0.22 -0.62 11.36
CA LYS A 50 0.26 -0.68 9.89
C LYS A 50 -0.94 0.02 9.27
N ARG A 51 -2.13 -0.28 9.81
CA ARG A 51 -3.41 0.31 9.38
C ARG A 51 -3.40 1.84 9.47
N LYS A 52 -2.88 2.40 10.57
CA LYS A 52 -2.76 3.87 10.74
C LYS A 52 -1.88 4.50 9.66
N PHE A 53 -0.76 3.88 9.30
CA PHE A 53 0.09 4.41 8.22
C PHE A 53 -0.62 4.42 6.88
N ILE A 54 -1.37 3.36 6.56
CA ILE A 54 -2.18 3.26 5.34
C ILE A 54 -3.29 4.32 5.34
N GLU A 55 -4.03 4.44 6.46
CA GLU A 55 -5.08 5.45 6.62
C GLU A 55 -4.56 6.87 6.41
N CYS A 56 -3.41 7.21 6.99
CA CYS A 56 -2.76 8.51 6.80
C CYS A 56 -2.41 8.75 5.33
N SER A 57 -1.77 7.78 4.68
CA SER A 57 -1.36 7.92 3.28
C SER A 57 -2.56 8.06 2.32
N LEU A 58 -3.64 7.29 2.54
CA LEU A 58 -4.88 7.41 1.74
C LEU A 58 -5.58 8.75 1.95
N LYS A 59 -5.62 9.26 3.19
CA LYS A 59 -6.15 10.60 3.48
C LYS A 59 -5.34 11.71 2.81
N ASP A 60 -4.03 11.53 2.71
CA ASP A 60 -3.16 12.48 2.02
C ASP A 60 -3.33 12.42 0.50
N ALA A 61 -3.51 11.21 -0.07
CA ALA A 61 -3.78 11.02 -1.49
C ALA A 61 -5.01 11.80 -1.98
N GLN A 62 -6.05 11.91 -1.15
CA GLN A 62 -7.26 12.67 -1.48
C GLN A 62 -7.06 14.19 -1.54
N LYS A 63 -5.99 14.72 -0.94
CA LYS A 63 -5.75 16.18 -0.81
C LYS A 63 -4.75 16.73 -1.82
N LYS A 64 -4.12 15.87 -2.62
CA LYS A 64 -2.89 16.18 -3.35
C LYS A 64 -3.13 16.19 -4.85
N ARG A 65 -2.11 16.59 -5.63
CA ARG A 65 -2.25 16.78 -7.07
C ARG A 65 -2.58 15.44 -7.72
N THR A 66 -3.50 15.43 -8.67
CA THR A 66 -3.88 14.23 -9.43
C THR A 66 -2.73 13.58 -10.20
N GLN A 67 -1.65 14.32 -10.46
CA GLN A 67 -0.44 13.81 -11.12
C GLN A 67 0.57 13.16 -10.16
N ASP A 68 0.43 13.36 -8.84
CA ASP A 68 1.28 12.71 -7.86
C ASP A 68 0.92 11.23 -7.74
N MET A 69 1.94 10.37 -7.57
CA MET A 69 1.76 8.93 -7.45
C MET A 69 1.82 8.52 -5.99
N TYR A 70 0.81 7.77 -5.54
CA TYR A 70 0.76 7.17 -4.20
C TYR A 70 0.97 5.66 -4.32
N ILE A 71 1.88 5.10 -3.53
CA ILE A 71 2.14 3.66 -3.45
C ILE A 71 2.01 3.23 -2.00
N ASN A 72 1.04 2.37 -1.73
CA ASN A 72 0.69 1.90 -0.38
C ASN A 72 0.91 0.39 -0.29
N PHE A 73 1.93 -0.02 0.45
CA PHE A 73 2.15 -1.43 0.74
C PHE A 73 1.26 -1.81 1.92
N ILE A 74 0.28 -2.69 1.71
CA ILE A 74 -0.49 -3.29 2.80
C ILE A 74 0.12 -4.62 3.26
N SER A 75 1.09 -5.13 2.50
CA SER A 75 1.93 -6.27 2.86
C SER A 75 2.75 -6.02 4.13
N ILE A 76 3.10 -7.11 4.81
CA ILE A 76 3.84 -7.10 6.07
C ILE A 76 4.76 -8.31 6.21
N SER A 77 5.79 -8.18 7.03
CA SER A 77 6.72 -9.20 7.52
C SER A 77 6.96 -9.05 9.02
N GLY A 78 7.61 -10.05 9.62
CA GLY A 78 7.96 -10.08 11.03
C GLY A 78 7.66 -11.44 11.66
N LEU A 79 7.19 -11.44 12.91
CA LEU A 79 6.73 -12.66 13.59
C LEU A 79 5.46 -13.23 12.94
N LEU A 80 4.64 -12.36 12.36
CA LEU A 80 3.50 -12.78 11.57
C LEU A 80 3.95 -13.11 10.15
N THR A 81 3.61 -14.31 9.66
CA THR A 81 3.88 -14.66 8.26
C THR A 81 3.10 -13.74 7.33
N PRO A 82 3.59 -13.44 6.11
CA PRO A 82 2.86 -12.62 5.14
C PRO A 82 1.43 -13.14 4.88
N PHE A 83 1.25 -14.46 4.85
CA PHE A 83 -0.06 -15.09 4.65
C PHE A 83 -1.02 -14.83 5.81
N SER A 84 -0.56 -15.07 7.04
CA SER A 84 -1.33 -14.75 8.26
C SER A 84 -1.55 -13.24 8.40
N GLY A 85 -0.64 -12.41 7.89
CA GLY A 85 -0.79 -10.97 7.83
C GLY A 85 -1.90 -10.51 6.88
N ALA A 86 -1.97 -11.10 5.69
CA ALA A 86 -2.97 -10.78 4.69
C ALA A 86 -4.38 -11.23 5.10
N LEU A 87 -4.52 -12.46 5.60
CA LEU A 87 -5.83 -13.06 5.90
C LEU A 87 -6.24 -12.96 7.36
N GLY A 88 -5.29 -12.82 8.28
CA GLY A 88 -5.56 -12.80 9.71
C GLY A 88 -5.96 -14.17 10.24
N HIS A 89 -6.68 -14.15 11.36
CA HIS A 89 -7.26 -15.34 11.99
C HIS A 89 -8.58 -14.97 12.67
N HIS A 90 -9.20 -15.93 13.35
CA HIS A 90 -10.54 -15.82 13.93
C HIS A 90 -10.81 -14.63 14.88
N LEU A 91 -9.79 -13.97 15.45
CA LEU A 91 -9.97 -12.80 16.33
C LEU A 91 -9.51 -11.47 15.70
N ILE A 92 -8.68 -11.54 14.66
CA ILE A 92 -8.01 -10.37 14.12
C ILE A 92 -8.06 -10.46 12.60
N ASP A 93 -8.80 -9.53 11.99
CA ASP A 93 -8.82 -9.37 10.54
C ASP A 93 -7.39 -9.15 10.01
N GLY A 94 -7.01 -9.87 8.96
CA GLY A 94 -5.78 -9.57 8.23
C GLY A 94 -5.87 -8.23 7.49
N MET A 95 -4.74 -7.81 6.93
CA MET A 95 -4.65 -6.54 6.20
C MET A 95 -5.60 -6.50 5.00
N ASN A 96 -5.74 -7.59 4.23
CA ASN A 96 -6.64 -7.62 3.07
C ASN A 96 -8.10 -7.53 3.52
N ILE A 97 -8.49 -8.33 4.54
CA ILE A 97 -9.86 -8.33 5.08
C ILE A 97 -10.23 -6.96 5.62
N TRP A 98 -9.37 -6.40 6.46
CA TRP A 98 -9.59 -5.09 7.05
C TRP A 98 -9.71 -4.02 5.96
N PHE A 99 -8.80 -4.02 4.99
CA PHE A 99 -8.80 -3.05 3.89
C PHE A 99 -10.11 -3.12 3.09
N CYS A 100 -10.55 -4.32 2.69
CA CYS A 100 -11.80 -4.50 1.96
C CYS A 100 -13.05 -4.13 2.77
N LYS A 101 -13.02 -4.23 4.10
CA LYS A 101 -14.11 -3.76 4.97
C LYS A 101 -14.14 -2.23 5.08
N GLN A 102 -12.99 -1.59 5.21
CA GLN A 102 -12.90 -0.14 5.41
C GLN A 102 -13.12 0.66 4.12
N TYR A 103 -12.68 0.14 2.98
CA TYR A 103 -12.51 0.93 1.77
C TYR A 103 -13.39 0.49 0.60
N ARG A 104 -14.68 0.27 0.86
CA ARG A 104 -15.66 -0.13 -0.17
C ARG A 104 -16.13 1.04 -1.04
N GLU A 105 -16.06 2.24 -0.49
CA GLU A 105 -16.56 3.45 -1.15
C GLU A 105 -15.56 4.01 -2.15
N LYS A 106 -16.11 4.74 -3.13
CA LYS A 106 -15.37 5.44 -4.18
C LYS A 106 -14.40 6.47 -3.58
N GLN A 107 -13.11 6.31 -3.85
CA GLN A 107 -12.05 7.24 -3.42
C GLN A 107 -10.74 6.99 -4.16
N ILE A 108 -9.88 8.01 -4.20
CA ILE A 108 -8.52 7.90 -4.72
C ILE A 108 -7.67 7.11 -3.73
N MET A 109 -7.13 5.96 -4.15
CA MET A 109 -6.28 5.09 -3.32
C MET A 109 -4.81 5.03 -3.75
N GLY A 110 -4.51 5.53 -4.95
CA GLY A 110 -3.23 5.27 -5.59
C GLY A 110 -3.04 3.78 -5.92
N ILE A 111 -1.78 3.34 -5.90
CA ILE A 111 -1.38 1.96 -6.12
C ILE A 111 -1.38 1.23 -4.77
N ILE A 112 -2.16 0.16 -4.66
CA ILE A 112 -2.16 -0.73 -3.50
C ILE A 112 -1.32 -1.96 -3.82
N VAL A 113 -0.29 -2.22 -3.01
CA VAL A 113 0.56 -3.41 -3.10
C VAL A 113 0.21 -4.34 -1.94
N ALA A 114 -0.34 -5.51 -2.25
CA ALA A 114 -0.86 -6.47 -1.28
C ALA A 114 -0.26 -7.86 -1.50
N ASP A 115 -0.15 -8.64 -0.42
CA ASP A 115 0.19 -10.06 -0.50
C ASP A 115 -1.08 -10.90 -0.73
N PHE A 116 -0.94 -12.03 -1.43
CA PHE A 116 -2.02 -13.01 -1.68
C PHE A 116 -3.29 -12.35 -2.28
N VAL A 117 -3.11 -11.63 -3.38
CA VAL A 117 -4.17 -10.85 -4.05
C VAL A 117 -5.32 -11.68 -4.62
N ASP A 118 -5.09 -12.97 -4.83
CA ASP A 118 -6.04 -13.97 -5.33
C ASP A 118 -6.87 -14.61 -4.22
N ALA A 119 -6.46 -14.45 -2.96
CA ALA A 119 -7.23 -14.95 -1.83
C ALA A 119 -8.59 -14.26 -1.72
N GLN A 120 -9.57 -14.98 -1.16
CA GLN A 120 -10.96 -14.53 -1.05
C GLN A 120 -11.50 -14.10 -2.41
N ASP A 121 -11.37 -14.95 -3.43
CA ASP A 121 -11.87 -14.69 -4.79
C ASP A 121 -11.44 -13.33 -5.37
N GLY A 122 -10.26 -12.85 -4.98
CA GLY A 122 -9.72 -11.56 -5.43
C GLY A 122 -10.43 -10.33 -4.87
N GLU A 123 -11.07 -10.40 -3.70
CA GLU A 123 -11.80 -9.26 -3.11
C GLU A 123 -10.95 -7.98 -2.98
N ILE A 124 -9.64 -8.09 -2.70
CA ILE A 124 -8.76 -6.91 -2.62
C ILE A 124 -8.61 -6.23 -3.99
N ILE A 125 -8.49 -7.02 -5.07
CA ILE A 125 -8.45 -6.51 -6.44
C ILE A 125 -9.77 -5.81 -6.76
N LYS A 126 -10.91 -6.47 -6.48
CA LYS A 126 -12.24 -5.90 -6.72
C LYS A 126 -12.46 -4.61 -5.93
N THR A 127 -12.05 -4.57 -4.66
CA THR A 127 -12.17 -3.37 -3.81
C THR A 127 -11.43 -2.19 -4.42
N VAL A 128 -10.16 -2.37 -4.80
CA VAL A 128 -9.32 -1.30 -5.36
C VAL A 128 -9.81 -0.87 -6.75
N VAL A 129 -10.25 -1.82 -7.59
CA VAL A 129 -10.81 -1.48 -8.91
C VAL A 129 -12.13 -0.72 -8.75
N ASN A 130 -13.01 -1.20 -7.87
CA ASN A 130 -14.32 -0.60 -7.65
C ASN A 130 -14.25 0.72 -6.89
N SER A 131 -13.15 1.06 -6.23
CA SER A 131 -13.02 2.37 -5.59
C SER A 131 -12.72 3.50 -6.57
N ASN A 132 -12.30 3.21 -7.80
CA ASN A 132 -12.00 4.24 -8.80
C ASN A 132 -13.25 5.05 -9.13
N ILE A 133 -13.09 6.37 -9.13
CA ILE A 133 -14.10 7.33 -9.58
C ILE A 133 -13.95 7.40 -11.11
N PHE A 134 -14.89 6.78 -11.83
CA PHE A 134 -14.98 6.81 -13.29
C PHE A 134 -16.03 7.83 -13.74
#